data_AF-A0A5P9GYY4-F1
#
_entry.id   AF-A0A5P9GYY4-F1
#
_cell.length_a   1.000
_cell.length_b   1.000
_cell.length_c   1.000
_cell.angle_alpha   90.00
_cell.angle_beta   90.00
_cell.angle_gamma   90.00
#
_symmetry.space_group_name_H-M   'P 1'
#
loop_
_entity.id
_entity.type
_entity.pdbx_description
1 polymer ?
#
loop_
_entity_poly.entity_id
_entity_poly.type
_entity_poly.pdbx_seq_one_letter_code
_entity_poly.pdbx_strand_id
1 'polypeptide(L)'
;MRRIGAGGVPAPVVAVLLAFLLAVWSGAGAAQQMTADGVYVVDNGQAVGPLTHADVEQRIRDGRLTAQTMVWKQGMADWGPARTVKEVAQLLNVLQPPPPPPVRDYNAFLDGRWETGRTDLPIEGIGLGTQKMEVIYNKVGTYTSTQIIEVSDGMGGVLRTTNKGRGTFKITNPSPEGFHLSMIGTTLMTSNGPGGNVPLPGNFNYDSTLRVVDENTLNDNGLIFRRVNY
;
A
#
# COMPACT_ATOMS: atom_id res chain seq x y z
N MET A 1 -74.47 -37.18 17.94
CA MET A 1 -73.97 -36.08 18.79
C MET A 1 -73.57 -34.92 17.89
N ARG A 2 -74.01 -33.71 18.26
CA ARG A 2 -73.43 -32.35 18.06
C ARG A 2 -72.48 -32.10 16.87
N ARG A 3 -72.44 -30.95 16.19
CA ARG A 3 -73.21 -29.68 16.05
C ARG A 3 -72.30 -28.84 15.13
N ILE A 4 -72.86 -28.19 14.10
CA ILE A 4 -72.78 -26.73 13.81
C ILE A 4 -71.37 -26.10 13.71
N GLY A 5 -71.01 -25.28 12.71
CA GLY A 5 -71.80 -24.57 11.70
C GLY A 5 -70.88 -23.86 10.70
N ALA A 6 -71.45 -23.48 9.56
CA ALA A 6 -71.58 -22.09 9.07
C ALA A 6 -70.23 -21.46 8.67
N GLY A 7 -70.02 -20.96 7.45
CA GLY A 7 -70.90 -20.48 6.40
C GLY A 7 -70.12 -19.37 5.68
N GLY A 8 -70.37 -19.14 4.39
CA GLY A 8 -69.83 -17.96 3.69
C GLY A 8 -69.19 -18.28 2.34
N VAL A 9 -69.77 -17.69 1.31
CA VAL A 9 -69.48 -17.84 -0.13
C VAL A 9 -68.34 -16.86 -0.54
N PRO A 10 -67.95 -16.71 -1.83
CA PRO A 10 -66.66 -17.08 -2.42
C PRO A 10 -65.73 -15.88 -2.73
N ALA A 11 -64.43 -16.10 -2.97
CA ALA A 11 -63.56 -15.35 -3.91
C ALA A 11 -62.09 -15.81 -3.77
N PRO A 12 -61.35 -16.02 -4.87
CA PRO A 12 -59.91 -16.23 -4.80
C PRO A 12 -59.21 -14.91 -4.47
N VAL A 13 -58.34 -14.96 -3.47
CA VAL A 13 -57.54 -13.84 -2.99
C VAL A 13 -56.60 -13.32 -4.10
N VAL A 14 -56.89 -12.11 -4.53
CA VAL A 14 -56.04 -11.07 -5.18
C VAL A 14 -54.75 -10.91 -4.34
N ALA A 15 -53.51 -10.71 -4.81
CA ALA A 15 -52.96 -10.15 -6.04
C ALA A 15 -51.45 -10.49 -6.16
N VAL A 16 -51.04 -10.76 -7.40
CA VAL A 16 -49.77 -10.36 -8.05
C VAL A 16 -48.47 -11.00 -7.57
N LEU A 17 -48.25 -12.21 -8.09
CA LEU A 17 -46.99 -12.56 -8.74
C LEU A 17 -46.99 -11.98 -10.17
N LEU A 18 -45.80 -11.60 -10.66
CA LEU A 18 -45.41 -11.24 -12.04
C LEU A 18 -45.50 -9.77 -12.48
N ALA A 19 -44.36 -9.07 -12.36
CA ALA A 19 -43.63 -8.36 -13.43
C ALA A 19 -42.41 -7.72 -12.74
N PHE A 20 -41.15 -7.90 -13.12
CA PHE A 20 -40.59 -7.69 -14.44
C PHE A 20 -39.28 -8.50 -14.61
N LEU A 21 -39.25 -9.33 -15.65
CA LEU A 21 -38.04 -9.77 -16.33
C LEU A 21 -38.15 -9.21 -17.76
N LEU A 22 -37.03 -8.68 -18.27
CA LEU A 22 -36.82 -8.02 -19.57
C LEU A 22 -37.02 -6.49 -19.59
N ALA A 23 -35.91 -5.76 -19.46
CA ALA A 23 -35.58 -4.66 -20.38
C ALA A 23 -34.08 -4.33 -20.26
N VAL A 24 -33.28 -4.90 -21.16
CA VAL A 24 -32.05 -4.24 -21.60
C VAL A 24 -32.47 -3.28 -22.73
N TRP A 25 -32.29 -1.97 -22.47
CA TRP A 25 -32.18 -0.85 -23.42
C TRP A 25 -33.31 -0.59 -24.45
N SER A 26 -34.18 0.35 -24.11
CA SER A 26 -34.36 1.58 -24.92
C SER A 26 -34.74 2.71 -23.95
N GLY A 27 -34.05 3.85 -24.08
CA GLY A 27 -34.18 5.00 -23.17
C GLY A 27 -35.61 5.56 -23.08
N ALA A 28 -35.84 6.35 -22.02
CA ALA A 28 -37.08 7.05 -21.64
C ALA A 28 -38.13 6.27 -20.83
N GLY A 29 -38.32 4.96 -21.02
CA GLY A 29 -39.49 4.27 -20.46
C GLY A 29 -39.43 3.89 -18.97
N ALA A 30 -38.27 3.47 -18.45
CA ALA A 30 -38.16 2.90 -17.10
C ALA A 30 -38.25 3.95 -15.97
N ALA A 31 -37.90 5.20 -16.26
CA ALA A 31 -37.97 6.32 -15.33
C ALA A 31 -39.42 6.65 -14.90
N GLN A 32 -40.40 6.39 -15.78
CA GLN A 32 -41.79 6.83 -15.59
C GLN A 32 -42.56 6.03 -14.53
N GLN A 33 -41.99 4.95 -13.99
CA GLN A 33 -42.64 4.09 -12.98
C GLN A 33 -42.13 4.31 -11.55
N MET A 34 -41.13 5.17 -11.34
CA MET A 34 -40.56 5.46 -10.03
C MET A 34 -41.22 6.69 -9.42
N THR A 35 -41.96 6.53 -8.31
CA THR A 35 -42.78 7.61 -7.70
C THR A 35 -42.40 7.96 -6.26
N ALA A 36 -41.38 7.31 -5.69
CA ALA A 36 -40.95 7.53 -4.32
C ALA A 36 -39.84 8.59 -4.23
N ASP A 37 -39.91 9.43 -3.18
CA ASP A 37 -38.89 10.42 -2.84
C ASP A 37 -37.55 9.73 -2.52
N GLY A 38 -36.56 9.87 -3.40
CA GLY A 38 -35.19 9.38 -3.20
C GLY A 38 -34.38 9.20 -4.48
N VAL A 39 -33.13 8.74 -4.33
CA VAL A 39 -32.20 8.50 -5.45
C VAL A 39 -32.18 7.03 -5.82
N TYR A 40 -32.34 6.72 -7.10
CA TYR A 40 -32.14 5.37 -7.63
C TYR A 40 -30.79 5.30 -8.33
N VAL A 41 -30.12 4.16 -8.22
CA VAL A 41 -28.80 3.94 -8.83
C VAL A 41 -28.77 2.60 -9.56
N VAL A 42 -28.02 2.51 -10.65
CA VAL A 42 -27.75 1.24 -11.30
C VAL A 42 -26.54 0.58 -10.64
N ASP A 43 -26.77 -0.59 -10.05
CA ASP A 43 -25.76 -1.41 -9.40
C ASP A 43 -25.82 -2.81 -10.00
N ASN A 44 -24.70 -3.28 -10.58
CA ASN A 44 -24.63 -4.55 -11.32
C ASN A 44 -25.73 -4.73 -12.39
N GLY A 45 -26.08 -3.65 -13.09
CA GLY A 45 -27.09 -3.67 -14.14
C GLY A 45 -28.55 -3.66 -13.65
N GLN A 46 -28.77 -3.56 -12.35
CA GLN A 46 -30.11 -3.47 -11.75
C GLN A 46 -30.32 -2.10 -11.09
N ALA A 47 -31.53 -1.57 -11.20
CA ALA A 47 -31.91 -0.37 -10.48
C ALA A 47 -32.15 -0.69 -9.00
N VAL A 48 -31.49 0.06 -8.11
CA VAL A 48 -31.61 -0.05 -6.66
C VAL A 48 -32.06 1.30 -6.10
N GLY A 49 -33.11 1.30 -5.28
CA GLY A 49 -33.62 2.50 -4.62
C GLY A 49 -35.10 2.37 -4.22
N PRO A 50 -35.71 3.43 -3.66
CA PRO A 50 -35.10 4.75 -3.42
C PRO A 50 -34.06 4.69 -2.30
N LEU A 51 -32.89 5.28 -2.52
CA LEU A 51 -31.79 5.38 -1.57
C LEU A 51 -31.85 6.73 -0.83
N THR A 52 -31.52 6.68 0.46
CA THR A 52 -31.33 7.89 1.25
C THR A 52 -30.00 8.57 0.93
N HIS A 53 -29.82 9.81 1.38
CA HIS A 53 -28.54 10.52 1.27
C HIS A 53 -27.39 9.72 1.90
N ALA A 54 -27.61 9.14 3.09
CA ALA A 54 -26.61 8.32 3.78
C ALA A 54 -26.25 7.05 2.99
N ASP A 55 -27.22 6.41 2.33
CA ASP A 55 -26.95 5.24 1.48
C ASP A 55 -26.12 5.61 0.24
N VAL A 56 -26.41 6.77 -0.37
CA VAL A 56 -25.64 7.31 -1.50
C VAL A 56 -24.21 7.61 -1.06
N GLU A 57 -24.01 8.27 0.09
CA GLU A 57 -22.67 8.51 0.64
C GLU A 57 -21.90 7.21 0.87
N GLN A 58 -22.53 6.23 1.52
CA GLN A 58 -21.90 4.95 1.83
C GLN A 58 -21.49 4.22 0.55
N ARG A 59 -22.35 4.22 -0.48
CA ARG A 59 -22.03 3.60 -1.78
C ARG A 59 -20.92 4.34 -2.52
N ILE A 60 -20.79 5.66 -2.36
CA ILE A 60 -19.66 6.43 -2.91
C ILE A 60 -18.37 6.03 -2.18
N ARG A 61 -18.39 5.96 -0.84
CA ARG A 61 -17.22 5.54 -0.03
C ARG A 61 -16.76 4.13 -0.35
N ASP A 62 -17.70 3.22 -0.58
CA ASP A 62 -17.42 1.82 -0.92
C ASP A 62 -17.05 1.62 -2.40
N GLY A 63 -16.98 2.69 -3.20
CA GLY A 63 -16.64 2.65 -4.62
C GLY A 63 -17.73 2.05 -5.53
N ARG A 64 -18.91 1.73 -4.98
CA ARG A 64 -20.06 1.16 -5.71
C ARG A 64 -20.84 2.19 -6.51
N LEU A 65 -20.69 3.47 -6.16
CA LEU A 65 -21.25 4.60 -6.88
C LEU A 65 -20.11 5.53 -7.32
N THR A 66 -19.93 5.65 -8.63
CA THR A 66 -18.92 6.50 -9.27
C THR A 66 -19.59 7.61 -10.08
N ALA A 67 -18.80 8.57 -10.57
CA ALA A 67 -19.28 9.62 -11.47
C ALA A 67 -20.01 9.13 -12.74
N GLN A 68 -19.77 7.87 -13.14
CA GLN A 68 -20.37 7.24 -14.32
C GLN A 68 -21.58 6.36 -13.98
N THR A 69 -21.82 6.06 -12.69
CA THR A 69 -22.97 5.27 -12.26
C THR A 69 -24.26 5.96 -12.71
N MET A 70 -25.15 5.23 -13.37
CA MET A 70 -26.44 5.79 -13.79
C MET A 70 -27.31 5.99 -12.56
N VAL A 71 -27.85 7.19 -12.42
CA VAL A 71 -28.74 7.58 -11.33
C VAL A 71 -30.00 8.21 -11.88
N TRP A 72 -31.08 8.10 -11.13
CA TRP A 72 -32.34 8.75 -11.43
C TRP A 72 -32.98 9.23 -10.14
N LYS A 73 -33.70 10.35 -10.22
CA LYS A 73 -34.52 10.84 -9.12
C LYS A 73 -35.82 11.42 -9.65
N GLN A 74 -36.79 11.59 -8.76
CA GLN A 74 -38.06 12.21 -9.10
C GLN A 74 -37.87 13.57 -9.78
N GLY A 75 -38.58 13.75 -10.91
CA GLY A 75 -38.51 14.95 -11.74
C GLY A 75 -37.49 14.88 -12.89
N MET A 76 -36.70 13.80 -12.99
CA MET A 76 -35.85 13.57 -14.16
C MET A 76 -36.62 12.86 -15.29
N ALA A 77 -36.44 13.33 -16.53
CA ALA A 77 -37.04 12.70 -17.71
C ALA A 77 -36.42 11.33 -18.03
N ASP A 78 -35.12 11.17 -17.76
CA ASP A 78 -34.36 9.97 -18.07
C ASP A 78 -33.24 9.73 -17.05
N TRP A 79 -32.68 8.51 -17.04
CA TRP A 79 -31.49 8.20 -16.25
C TRP A 79 -30.31 9.06 -16.71
N GLY A 80 -29.54 9.57 -15.75
CA GLY A 80 -28.35 10.37 -16.02
C GLY A 80 -27.13 9.82 -15.27
N PRO A 81 -25.90 9.99 -15.78
CA PRO A 81 -24.70 9.70 -14.99
C PRO A 81 -24.71 10.49 -13.68
N ALA A 82 -24.20 9.92 -12.58
CA ALA A 82 -24.18 10.54 -11.25
C ALA A 82 -23.59 11.96 -11.24
N ARG A 83 -22.58 12.22 -12.08
CA ARG A 83 -21.98 13.55 -12.24
C ARG A 83 -22.91 14.62 -12.81
N THR A 84 -24.01 14.26 -13.47
CA THR A 84 -24.97 15.21 -14.06
C THR A 84 -26.12 15.54 -13.12
N VAL A 85 -26.28 14.78 -12.02
CA VAL A 85 -27.30 15.04 -11.01
C VAL A 85 -26.68 15.84 -9.87
N LYS A 86 -27.07 17.12 -9.75
CA LYS A 86 -26.41 18.11 -8.89
C LYS A 86 -26.12 17.64 -7.46
N GLU A 87 -27.08 17.01 -6.80
CA GLU A 87 -26.92 16.54 -5.41
C GLU A 87 -25.90 15.40 -5.30
N VAL A 88 -25.93 14.44 -6.23
CA VAL A 88 -24.98 13.31 -6.27
C VAL A 88 -23.60 13.80 -6.72
N ALA A 89 -23.53 14.74 -7.65
CA ALA A 89 -22.29 15.36 -8.10
C ALA A 89 -21.60 16.13 -6.96
N GLN A 90 -22.36 16.83 -6.12
CA GLN A 90 -21.82 17.48 -4.91
C GLN A 90 -21.26 16.45 -3.93
N LEU A 91 -21.98 15.35 -3.69
CA LEU A 91 -21.48 14.26 -2.83
C LEU A 91 -20.23 13.59 -3.39
N LEU A 92 -20.21 13.30 -4.68
CA LEU A 92 -19.05 12.77 -5.38
C LEU A 92 -17.84 13.69 -5.24
N ASN A 93 -18.03 15.01 -5.25
CA ASN A 93 -16.94 15.98 -5.11
C ASN A 93 -16.43 16.08 -3.67
N VAL A 94 -17.31 15.99 -2.66
CA VAL A 94 -16.95 16.03 -1.24
C VAL A 94 -16.30 14.72 -0.79
N LEU A 95 -16.74 13.60 -1.35
CA LEU A 95 -16.31 12.25 -0.97
C LEU A 95 -15.24 11.66 -1.88
N GLN A 96 -14.61 12.45 -2.76
CA GLN A 96 -13.47 11.94 -3.54
C GLN A 96 -12.43 11.42 -2.54
N PRO A 97 -11.95 10.17 -2.70
CA PRO A 97 -10.81 9.71 -1.92
C PRO A 97 -9.67 10.70 -2.11
N PRO A 98 -8.93 11.05 -1.04
CA PRO A 98 -7.75 11.89 -1.20
C PRO A 98 -6.83 11.25 -2.25
N PRO A 99 -6.21 12.04 -3.14
CA PRO A 99 -5.28 11.51 -4.11
C PRO A 99 -4.22 10.67 -3.38
N PRO A 100 -3.81 9.52 -3.94
CA PRO A 100 -2.76 8.72 -3.32
C PRO A 100 -1.52 9.60 -3.13
N PRO A 101 -0.83 9.48 -1.98
CA PRO A 101 0.38 10.26 -1.74
C PRO A 101 1.39 10.00 -2.87
N PRO A 102 2.13 11.02 -3.32
CA PRO A 102 3.16 10.83 -4.33
C PRO A 102 4.17 9.78 -3.84
N VAL A 103 4.44 8.79 -4.68
CA VAL A 103 5.45 7.75 -4.40
C VAL A 103 6.82 8.40 -4.46
N ARG A 104 7.55 8.39 -3.33
CA ARG A 104 8.93 8.88 -3.25
C ARG A 104 9.84 8.04 -4.14
N ASP A 105 10.68 8.69 -4.94
CA ASP A 105 11.74 8.01 -5.69
C ASP A 105 12.87 7.60 -4.73
N TYR A 106 12.80 6.36 -4.25
CA TYR A 106 13.77 5.84 -3.30
C TYR A 106 15.14 5.53 -3.92
N ASN A 107 15.20 5.31 -5.24
CA ASN A 107 16.47 5.15 -5.95
C ASN A 107 17.24 6.48 -5.97
N ALA A 108 16.55 7.58 -6.27
CA ALA A 108 17.13 8.91 -6.20
C ALA A 108 17.47 9.31 -4.75
N PHE A 109 16.61 8.96 -3.79
CA PHE A 109 16.89 9.21 -2.37
C PHE A 109 18.15 8.49 -1.88
N LEU A 110 18.34 7.20 -2.20
CA LEU A 110 19.52 6.46 -1.75
C LEU A 110 20.81 6.92 -2.40
N ASP A 111 20.75 7.54 -3.58
CA ASP A 111 21.94 7.99 -4.33
C ASP A 111 22.90 8.78 -3.43
N GLY A 112 24.17 8.35 -3.41
CA GLY A 112 25.22 8.95 -2.58
C GLY A 112 25.75 8.05 -1.46
N ARG A 113 26.51 8.66 -0.57
CA ARG A 113 27.26 8.00 0.50
C ARG A 113 26.50 8.03 1.83
N TRP A 114 26.42 6.87 2.44
CA TRP A 114 25.79 6.65 3.74
C TRP A 114 26.77 5.96 4.66
N GLU A 115 26.82 6.36 5.92
CA GLU A 115 27.65 5.70 6.91
C GLU A 115 26.89 5.45 8.20
N THR A 116 27.30 4.41 8.90
CA THR A 116 26.99 4.28 10.32
C THR A 116 28.02 5.08 11.11
N GLY A 117 27.63 5.51 12.32
CA GLY A 117 28.63 5.80 13.35
C GLY A 117 29.42 4.55 13.73
N ARG A 118 30.39 4.70 14.64
CA ARG A 118 30.98 3.54 15.32
C ARG A 118 29.93 3.00 16.28
N THR A 119 29.50 1.75 16.06
CA THR A 119 28.44 1.09 16.83
C THR A 119 29.01 -0.16 17.47
N ASP A 120 28.59 -0.46 18.69
CA ASP A 120 28.95 -1.69 19.35
C ASP A 120 28.31 -2.89 18.65
N LEU A 121 29.08 -3.95 18.47
CA LEU A 121 28.67 -5.20 17.84
C LEU A 121 28.99 -6.34 18.81
N PRO A 122 28.00 -6.93 19.49
CA PRO A 122 28.25 -8.13 20.28
C PRO A 122 28.57 -9.29 19.32
N ILE A 123 29.74 -9.90 19.51
CA ILE A 123 30.17 -11.05 18.72
C ILE A 123 30.18 -12.25 19.66
N GLU A 124 29.36 -13.25 19.33
CA GLU A 124 29.23 -14.48 20.11
C GLU A 124 30.59 -15.14 20.30
N GLY A 125 30.91 -15.50 21.55
CA GLY A 125 32.18 -16.15 21.91
C GLY A 125 33.41 -15.24 21.92
N ILE A 126 33.34 -14.01 21.39
CA ILE A 126 34.49 -13.07 21.37
C ILE A 126 34.24 -11.84 22.28
N GLY A 127 32.99 -11.45 22.48
CA GLY A 127 32.60 -10.33 23.33
C GLY A 127 32.24 -9.08 22.52
N LEU A 128 32.44 -7.91 23.10
CA LEU A 128 32.02 -6.65 22.48
C LEU A 128 33.05 -6.17 21.46
N GLY A 129 32.67 -6.24 20.18
CA GLY A 129 33.37 -5.57 19.09
C GLY A 129 32.76 -4.20 18.80
N THR A 130 33.37 -3.50 17.84
CA THR A 130 32.82 -2.27 17.29
C THR A 130 32.80 -2.39 15.77
N GLN A 131 31.80 -1.80 15.14
CA GLN A 131 31.67 -1.78 13.70
C GLN A 131 31.43 -0.37 13.17
N LYS A 132 31.89 -0.13 11.95
CA LYS A 132 31.49 1.01 11.14
C LYS A 132 31.24 0.53 9.73
N MET A 133 30.12 0.93 9.14
CA MET A 133 29.79 0.64 7.75
C MET A 133 29.66 1.92 6.95
N GLU A 134 30.09 1.83 5.72
CA GLU A 134 29.86 2.82 4.69
C GLU A 134 29.29 2.12 3.46
N VAL A 135 28.28 2.73 2.85
CA VAL A 135 27.69 2.26 1.61
C VAL A 135 27.53 3.46 0.68
N ILE A 136 27.96 3.31 -0.56
CA ILE A 136 27.74 4.27 -1.62
C ILE A 136 26.75 3.63 -2.59
N TYR A 137 25.55 4.17 -2.66
CA TYR A 137 24.55 3.76 -3.64
C TYR A 137 24.62 4.68 -4.86
N ASN A 138 24.32 4.11 -6.02
CA ASN A 138 24.05 4.85 -7.23
C ASN A 138 22.58 4.70 -7.63
N LYS A 139 21.92 5.78 -8.06
CA LYS A 139 20.53 5.76 -8.54
C LYS A 139 20.22 4.69 -9.60
N VAL A 140 21.23 4.24 -10.37
CA VAL A 140 21.08 3.17 -11.37
C VAL A 140 21.01 1.75 -10.79
N GLY A 141 21.01 1.60 -9.46
CA GLY A 141 20.81 0.32 -8.77
C GLY A 141 22.10 -0.45 -8.47
N THR A 142 23.24 0.23 -8.35
CA THR A 142 24.52 -0.36 -7.95
C THR A 142 25.00 0.18 -6.61
N TYR A 143 25.81 -0.60 -5.90
CA TYR A 143 26.42 -0.13 -4.66
C TYR A 143 27.87 -0.59 -4.51
N THR A 144 28.63 0.15 -3.72
CA THR A 144 29.85 -0.32 -3.06
C THR A 144 29.70 -0.16 -1.56
N SER A 145 30.36 -1.01 -0.78
CA SER A 145 30.36 -0.91 0.67
C SER A 145 31.74 -1.15 1.26
N THR A 146 31.99 -0.55 2.42
CA THR A 146 33.15 -0.85 3.27
C THR A 146 32.64 -1.01 4.70
N GLN A 147 32.80 -2.20 5.26
CA GLN A 147 32.56 -2.49 6.67
C GLN A 147 33.91 -2.69 7.36
N ILE A 148 34.09 -2.04 8.50
CA ILE A 148 35.22 -2.24 9.40
C ILE A 148 34.66 -2.81 10.70
N ILE A 149 35.21 -3.94 11.14
CA ILE A 149 34.93 -4.56 12.43
C ILE A 149 36.23 -4.58 13.22
N GLU A 150 36.20 -4.09 14.45
CA GLU A 150 37.33 -4.06 15.37
C GLU A 150 36.95 -4.76 16.66
N VAL A 151 37.76 -5.74 17.06
CA VAL A 151 37.53 -6.58 18.25
C VAL A 151 38.83 -6.68 19.04
N SER A 152 38.73 -6.69 20.38
CA SER A 152 39.88 -6.97 21.24
C SER A 152 40.39 -8.39 21.00
N ASP A 153 41.70 -8.56 20.91
CA ASP A 153 42.33 -9.89 20.75
C ASP A 153 42.60 -10.61 22.08
N GLY A 154 42.24 -10.00 23.22
CA GLY A 154 42.47 -10.53 24.56
C GLY A 154 43.92 -10.45 25.06
N MET A 155 44.87 -10.03 24.21
CA MET A 155 46.29 -9.85 24.52
C MET A 155 46.73 -8.37 24.52
N GLY A 156 45.76 -7.45 24.43
CA GLY A 156 45.99 -6.00 24.42
C GLY A 156 46.11 -5.39 23.02
N GLY A 157 45.91 -6.19 21.96
CA GLY A 157 45.83 -5.74 20.57
C GLY A 157 44.39 -5.72 20.05
N VAL A 158 44.24 -5.30 18.78
CA VAL A 158 42.95 -5.19 18.10
C VAL A 158 42.99 -5.96 16.78
N LEU A 159 42.09 -6.93 16.66
CA LEU A 159 41.78 -7.57 15.39
C LEU A 159 40.82 -6.66 14.62
N ARG A 160 41.30 -6.16 13.50
CA ARG A 160 40.58 -5.34 12.55
C ARG A 160 40.33 -6.13 11.28
N THR A 161 39.06 -6.27 10.93
CA THR A 161 38.60 -6.86 9.69
C THR A 161 37.95 -5.79 8.83
N THR A 162 38.38 -5.70 7.57
CA THR A 162 37.78 -4.83 6.57
C THR A 162 37.13 -5.69 5.50
N ASN A 163 35.83 -5.48 5.29
CA ASN A 163 35.06 -6.15 4.25
C ASN A 163 34.60 -5.10 3.23
N LYS A 164 35.03 -5.26 1.97
CA LYS A 164 34.61 -4.38 0.87
C LYS A 164 33.62 -5.12 -0.02
N GLY A 165 32.42 -4.57 -0.15
CA GLY A 165 31.36 -5.13 -0.99
C GLY A 165 31.15 -4.34 -2.27
N ARG A 166 30.62 -5.01 -3.30
CA ARG A 166 30.09 -4.38 -4.51
C ARG A 166 28.99 -5.24 -5.10
N GLY A 167 28.00 -4.60 -5.72
CA GLY A 167 26.92 -5.34 -6.35
C GLY A 167 25.78 -4.46 -6.85
N THR A 168 24.60 -5.06 -6.92
CA THR A 168 23.35 -4.39 -7.30
C THR A 168 22.37 -4.39 -6.14
N PHE A 169 21.48 -3.40 -6.14
CA PHE A 169 20.37 -3.34 -5.20
C PHE A 169 19.05 -3.13 -5.92
N LYS A 170 17.96 -3.54 -5.27
CA LYS A 170 16.59 -3.31 -5.70
C LYS A 170 15.77 -2.79 -4.53
N ILE A 171 14.86 -1.88 -4.84
CA ILE A 171 13.89 -1.34 -3.90
C ILE A 171 12.51 -1.87 -4.26
N THR A 172 11.80 -2.38 -3.26
CA THR A 172 10.42 -2.85 -3.41
C THR A 172 9.55 -2.32 -2.26
N ASN A 173 8.23 -2.43 -2.42
CA ASN A 173 7.24 -2.03 -1.40
C ASN A 173 7.47 -0.62 -0.81
N PRO A 174 7.61 0.43 -1.64
CA PRO A 174 7.81 1.78 -1.13
C PRO A 174 6.57 2.28 -0.38
N SER A 175 6.79 2.93 0.75
CA SER A 175 5.77 3.60 1.55
C SER A 175 6.29 4.97 2.01
N PRO A 176 5.47 5.85 2.59
CA PRO A 176 5.96 7.10 3.18
C PRO A 176 6.99 6.91 4.32
N GLU A 177 6.93 5.78 5.04
CA GLU A 177 7.78 5.51 6.22
C GLU A 177 9.07 4.74 5.89
N GLY A 178 9.21 4.22 4.67
CA GLY A 178 10.32 3.34 4.33
C GLY A 178 10.08 2.47 3.11
N PHE A 179 11.00 1.54 2.89
CA PHE A 179 11.01 0.66 1.73
C PHE A 179 11.77 -0.64 2.04
N HIS A 180 11.54 -1.66 1.22
CA HIS A 180 12.29 -2.90 1.27
C HIS A 180 13.52 -2.82 0.35
N LEU A 181 14.68 -3.19 0.87
CA LEU A 181 15.96 -3.17 0.16
C LEU A 181 16.52 -4.59 0.05
N SER A 182 16.76 -5.03 -1.18
CA SER A 182 17.50 -6.26 -1.47
C SER A 182 18.82 -5.90 -2.15
N MET A 183 19.94 -6.44 -1.65
CA MET A 183 21.29 -6.23 -2.19
C MET A 183 21.94 -7.58 -2.47
N ILE A 184 22.52 -7.71 -3.66
CA ILE A 184 23.25 -8.92 -4.09
C ILE A 184 24.60 -8.49 -4.64
N GLY A 185 25.66 -9.19 -4.27
CA GLY A 185 27.00 -8.84 -4.74
C GLY A 185 28.09 -9.78 -4.24
N THR A 186 29.31 -9.26 -4.30
CA THR A 186 30.52 -9.95 -3.86
C THR A 186 31.24 -9.10 -2.82
N THR A 187 31.93 -9.77 -1.91
CA THR A 187 32.74 -9.16 -0.86
C THR A 187 34.19 -9.57 -0.98
N LEU A 188 35.07 -8.72 -0.45
CA LEU A 188 36.49 -9.01 -0.28
C LEU A 188 36.87 -8.64 1.15
N MET A 189 37.10 -9.67 1.96
CA MET A 189 37.45 -9.52 3.37
C MET A 189 38.96 -9.55 3.55
N THR A 190 39.49 -8.69 4.41
CA THR A 190 40.90 -8.65 4.83
C THR A 190 40.96 -8.48 6.34
N SER A 191 41.95 -9.07 6.99
CA SER A 191 42.14 -8.96 8.44
C SER A 191 43.62 -8.80 8.78
N ASN A 192 43.93 -8.03 9.83
CA ASN A 192 45.29 -7.88 10.34
C ASN A 192 45.71 -8.98 11.34
N GLY A 193 44.91 -10.05 11.48
CA GLY A 193 45.17 -11.14 12.41
C GLY A 193 46.26 -12.15 11.99
N PRO A 194 46.52 -13.18 12.82
CA PRO A 194 47.47 -14.24 12.54
C PRO A 194 47.06 -15.01 11.27
N GLY A 195 47.76 -14.75 10.16
CA GLY A 195 47.37 -15.19 8.81
C GLY A 195 47.67 -14.14 7.73
N GLY A 196 47.89 -12.89 8.14
CA GLY A 196 48.24 -11.79 7.24
C GLY A 196 47.05 -11.20 6.48
N ASN A 197 47.28 -10.10 5.77
CA ASN A 197 46.26 -9.39 4.98
C ASN A 197 45.93 -10.14 3.66
N VAL A 198 45.57 -11.42 3.73
CA VAL A 198 45.15 -12.20 2.57
C VAL A 198 43.69 -11.86 2.24
N PRO A 199 43.39 -11.35 1.03
CA PRO A 199 42.02 -11.07 0.64
C PRO A 199 41.20 -12.36 0.44
N LEU A 200 40.08 -12.46 1.14
CA LEU A 200 39.16 -13.59 1.07
C LEU A 200 37.88 -13.16 0.33
N PRO A 201 37.62 -13.68 -0.89
CA PRO A 201 36.41 -13.37 -1.62
C PRO A 201 35.20 -14.07 -1.00
N GLY A 202 34.04 -13.42 -1.08
CA GLY A 202 32.77 -13.96 -0.62
C GLY A 202 31.60 -13.47 -1.47
N ASN A 203 30.43 -14.07 -1.23
CA ASN A 203 29.17 -13.57 -1.75
C ASN A 203 28.47 -12.73 -0.69
N PHE A 204 27.69 -11.76 -1.14
CA PHE A 204 26.87 -10.92 -0.27
C PHE A 204 25.43 -10.95 -0.74
N ASN A 205 24.54 -11.29 0.18
CA ASN A 205 23.11 -11.17 0.02
C ASN A 205 22.58 -10.49 1.27
N TYR A 206 21.79 -9.46 1.09
CA TYR A 206 21.18 -8.72 2.17
C TYR A 206 19.77 -8.34 1.76
N ASP A 207 18.84 -8.47 2.69
CA ASP A 207 17.42 -8.24 2.47
C ASP A 207 16.82 -7.71 3.77
N SER A 208 16.34 -6.47 3.76
CA SER A 208 15.81 -5.81 4.96
C SER A 208 14.82 -4.71 4.60
N THR A 209 13.92 -4.41 5.54
CA THR A 209 13.05 -3.22 5.47
C THR A 209 13.74 -2.05 6.16
N LEU A 210 14.04 -1.01 5.39
CA LEU A 210 14.64 0.21 5.90
C LEU A 210 13.55 1.22 6.23
N ARG A 211 13.65 1.82 7.42
CA ARG A 211 12.80 2.94 7.83
C ARG A 211 13.49 4.26 7.53
N VAL A 212 12.76 5.17 6.91
CA VAL A 212 13.22 6.54 6.65
C VAL A 212 12.90 7.37 7.89
N VAL A 213 13.93 7.88 8.55
CA VAL A 213 13.77 8.76 9.72
C VAL A 213 13.65 10.21 9.27
N ASP A 214 14.53 10.63 8.35
CA ASP A 214 14.52 11.93 7.69
C ASP A 214 15.31 11.87 6.36
N GLU A 215 15.50 13.02 5.70
CA GLU A 215 16.19 13.13 4.38
C GLU A 215 17.66 12.61 4.38
N ASN A 216 18.28 12.54 5.55
CA ASN A 216 19.67 12.18 5.74
C ASN A 216 19.85 11.04 6.74
N THR A 217 18.78 10.40 7.21
CA THR A 217 18.84 9.36 8.23
C THR A 217 17.96 8.17 7.88
N LEU A 218 18.56 6.99 7.86
CA LEU A 218 17.91 5.69 7.69
C LEU A 218 18.12 4.83 8.92
N ASN A 219 17.12 4.02 9.25
CA ASN A 219 17.19 3.02 10.30
C ASN A 219 16.98 1.63 9.70
N ASP A 220 18.00 0.80 9.83
CA ASP A 220 17.97 -0.63 9.51
C ASP A 220 17.98 -1.43 10.81
N ASN A 221 16.81 -1.82 11.29
CA ASN A 221 16.64 -2.66 12.49
C ASN A 221 17.45 -2.20 13.73
N GLY A 222 17.53 -0.88 13.94
CA GLY A 222 18.26 -0.24 15.04
C GLY A 222 19.62 0.31 14.63
N LEU A 223 20.15 -0.10 13.48
CA LEU A 223 21.38 0.46 12.93
C LEU A 223 21.07 1.74 12.15
N ILE A 224 21.64 2.85 12.62
CA ILE A 224 21.41 4.17 12.02
C ILE A 224 22.47 4.47 10.96
N PHE A 225 22.01 4.69 9.74
CA PHE A 225 22.80 5.22 8.64
C PHE A 225 22.52 6.71 8.49
N ARG A 226 23.58 7.50 8.30
CA ARG A 226 23.50 8.93 8.02
C ARG A 226 24.14 9.22 6.69
N ARG A 227 23.52 10.11 5.92
CA ARG A 227 24.09 10.61 4.67
C ARG A 227 25.33 11.44 4.97
N VAL A 228 26.38 11.21 4.21
CA VAL A 228 27.61 12.01 4.25
C VAL A 228 27.51 13.07 3.16
N ASN A 229 27.27 14.32 3.55
CA ASN A 229 27.30 15.46 2.63
C ASN A 229 28.77 15.86 2.37
N TYR A 230 29.11 16.11 1.11
CA TYR A 230 30.38 16.70 0.71
C TYR A 230 30.35 18.22 0.83
#